data_AF-A0A7X6PU40-F1
#
_entry.id   AF-A0A7X6PU40-F1
#
_cell.length_a   1.000
_cell.length_b   1.000
_cell.length_c   1.000
_cell.angle_alpha   90.00
_cell.angle_beta   90.00
_cell.angle_gamma   90.00
#
_symmetry.space_group_name_H-M   'P 1'
#
loop_
_entity.id
_entity.type
_entity.pdbx_description
1 polymer ?
#
loop_
_entity_poly.entity_id
_entity_poly.type
_entity_poly.pdbx_seq_one_letter_code
_entity_poly.pdbx_strand_id
1 'polypeptide(L)' 'MNDWCDQHDNVPDGDRVYRCSKCGKRLIPRRLFDENGGFTGWQLPPHKEKGHKIRALRKQRLKK' A
#
# COMPACT_ATOMS: atom_id res chain seq x y z
N MET A 1 -11.95 18.71 -11.47
CA MET A 1 -10.99 18.73 -10.35
C MET A 1 -10.36 17.35 -10.28
N ASN A 2 -9.07 17.23 -10.57
CA ASN A 2 -8.39 15.95 -10.68
C ASN A 2 -8.06 15.47 -9.25
N ASP A 3 -8.97 14.76 -8.59
CA ASP A 3 -8.88 14.31 -7.18
C ASP A 3 -7.86 13.15 -7.01
N TRP A 4 -6.64 13.37 -7.51
CA TRP A 4 -5.54 12.45 -7.26
C TRP A 4 -5.06 12.69 -5.83
N CYS A 5 -5.58 11.87 -4.93
CA CYS A 5 -5.13 11.85 -3.54
C CYS A 5 -3.68 11.33 -3.50
N ASP A 6 -2.73 12.21 -3.16
CA ASP A 6 -1.31 11.91 -2.90
C ASP A 6 -1.11 11.18 -1.55
N GLN A 7 -2.13 10.46 -1.09
CA GLN A 7 -2.06 9.69 0.14
C GLN A 7 -1.14 8.49 -0.06
N HIS A 8 -0.05 8.53 0.67
CA HIS A 8 0.88 7.44 0.86
C HIS A 8 0.55 6.76 2.19
N ASP A 9 -0.08 5.59 2.13
CA ASP A 9 -0.39 4.81 3.32
C ASP A 9 0.83 3.99 3.73
N ASN A 10 1.30 4.23 4.96
CA ASN A 10 2.31 3.38 5.58
C ASN A 10 1.65 2.12 6.14
N VAL A 11 2.30 0.99 5.91
CA VAL A 11 1.82 -0.33 6.33
C VAL A 11 2.91 -1.07 7.11
N PRO A 12 2.51 -1.94 8.05
CA PRO A 12 3.48 -2.72 8.83
C PRO A 12 4.09 -3.89 8.04
N ASP A 13 3.39 -4.42 7.03
CA ASP A 13 3.78 -5.63 6.32
C ASP A 13 4.06 -5.34 4.84
N GLY A 14 5.29 -5.62 4.41
CA GLY A 14 5.74 -5.44 3.02
C GLY A 14 5.49 -6.60 2.08
N ASP A 15 5.27 -7.79 2.64
CA ASP A 15 5.13 -9.03 1.89
C ASP A 15 3.66 -9.33 1.54
N ARG A 16 2.77 -8.43 1.92
CA ARG A 16 1.33 -8.56 1.73
C ARG A 16 0.85 -7.69 0.60
N VAL A 17 -0.04 -8.25 -0.23
CA VAL A 17 -0.73 -7.48 -1.25
C VAL A 17 -1.90 -6.75 -0.60
N TYR A 18 -2.01 -5.46 -0.85
CA TYR A 18 -3.10 -4.63 -0.36
C TYR A 18 -4.08 -4.35 -1.50
N ARG A 19 -5.36 -4.27 -1.19
CA ARG A 19 -6.41 -3.96 -2.18
C ARG A 19 -7.23 -2.78 -1.71
N CYS A 20 -7.39 -1.81 -2.59
CA CYS A 20 -8.36 -0.74 -2.41
C CYS A 20 -9.78 -1.30 -2.51
N SER A 21 -10.61 -1.09 -1.49
CA SER A 21 -11.99 -1.60 -1.48
C SER A 21 -12.90 -0.87 -2.47
N LYS A 22 -12.59 0.39 -2.81
CA LYS A 22 -13.36 1.20 -3.74
C LYS A 22 -12.88 1.05 -5.18
N CYS A 23 -11.58 1.24 -5.45
CA CYS A 23 -11.05 1.10 -6.82
C CYS A 23 -10.76 -0.35 -7.23
N GLY A 24 -10.71 -1.28 -6.29
CA GLY A 24 -10.28 -2.66 -6.55
C GLY A 24 -8.79 -2.84 -6.89
N LYS A 25 -8.02 -1.75 -6.98
CA LYS A 25 -6.60 -1.75 -7.34
C LYS A 25 -5.77 -2.51 -6.30
N ARG A 26 -4.88 -3.37 -6.79
CA ARG A 26 -3.91 -4.11 -5.98
C ARG A 26 -2.63 -3.28 -5.87
N LEU A 27 -2.11 -3.18 -4.66
CA LEU A 27 -0.98 -2.35 -4.28
C LEU A 27 0.02 -3.24 -3.56
N ILE A 28 1.28 -3.07 -3.92
CA ILE A 28 2.39 -3.80 -3.33
C ILE A 28 3.21 -2.75 -2.56
N PRO A 29 3.44 -2.94 -1.26
CA PRO A 29 4.23 -2.01 -0.47
C PRO A 29 5.67 -1.96 -0.97
N ARG A 30 6.26 -0.77 -0.91
CA ARG A 30 7.69 -0.56 -1.17
C ARG A 30 8.40 -0.23 0.13
N ARG A 31 9.66 -0.65 0.25
CA ARG A 31 10.51 -0.29 1.38
C ARG A 31 10.73 1.22 1.36
N LEU A 32 10.39 1.86 2.46
CA LEU A 32 10.65 3.26 2.70
C LEU A 32 11.93 3.36 3.53
N PHE A 33 12.90 4.08 2.99
CA PHE A 33 14.16 4.37 3.66
C PHE A 33 14.13 5.84 4.09
N ASP A 34 14.67 6.09 5.28
CA ASP A 34 14.90 7.43 5.78
C ASP A 34 16.07 8.10 5.03
N GLU A 35 16.26 9.41 5.19
CA GLU A 35 17.36 10.17 4.58
C GLU A 35 18.75 9.61 4.95
N ASN A 36 18.82 8.92 6.10
CA ASN A 36 20.03 8.24 6.58
C ASN A 36 20.22 6.82 6.03
N GLY A 37 19.35 6.37 5.11
CA GLY A 37 19.35 4.99 4.59
C GLY A 37 18.80 3.96 5.57
N GLY A 38 18.28 4.39 6.72
CA GLY A 38 17.63 3.52 7.70
C GLY A 38 16.29 3.01 7.18
N PHE A 39 16.02 1.72 7.35
CA PHE A 39 14.70 1.16 7.00
C PHE A 39 13.64 1.69 7.98
N THR A 40 12.72 2.52 7.48
CA THR A 40 11.66 3.13 8.30
C THR A 40 10.36 2.31 8.26
N GLY A 41 10.11 1.59 7.15
CA GLY A 41 8.93 0.75 7.02
C GLY A 41 8.52 0.49 5.58
N TRP A 42 7.23 0.23 5.39
CA TRP A 42 6.66 -0.04 4.07
C TRP A 42 5.62 1.01 3.73
N GLN A 43 5.71 1.55 2.52
CA GLN A 43 4.79 2.55 2.03
C GLN A 43 4.10 2.04 0.76
N LEU A 44 2.78 2.17 0.70
CA LEU A 44 2.02 1.86 -0.49
C LEU A 44 2.20 2.96 -1.54
N PRO A 45 2.30 2.60 -2.84
CA PRO A 45 2.35 3.59 -3.90
C PRO A 45 1.07 4.44 -3.90
N PRO A 46 1.17 5.70 -4.35
CA PRO A 46 0.04 6.62 -4.34
C PRO A 46 -1.11 6.02 -5.16
N HIS A 47 -2.27 5.85 -4.52
CA HIS A 47 -3.47 5.41 -5.21
C HIS A 47 -4.71 6.14 -4.65
N LYS A 48 -5.08 7.17 -5.40
CA LYS A 48 -6.37 7.84 -5.59
C LYS A 48 -7.47 7.85 -4.51
N GLU A 49 -8.04 9.06 -4.50
CA GLU A 49 -9.31 9.57 -3.99
C GLU A 49 -9.52 9.46 -2.47
N LYS A 50 -9.77 10.63 -1.86
CA LYS A 50 -9.87 10.81 -0.42
C LYS A 50 -10.91 9.84 0.16
N GLY A 51 -10.55 9.12 1.22
CA GLY A 51 -11.47 8.21 1.92
C GLY A 51 -11.65 6.84 1.26
N HIS A 52 -10.65 6.37 0.50
CA HIS A 52 -10.58 5.00 0.00
C HIS A 52 -9.97 4.07 1.05
N LYS A 53 -10.69 3.01 1.44
CA LYS A 53 -10.21 2.06 2.45
C LYS A 53 -9.36 0.97 1.81
N ILE A 54 -8.09 0.92 2.18
CA ILE A 54 -7.17 -0.16 1.82
C ILE A 54 -7.36 -1.33 2.78
N ARG A 55 -7.43 -2.55 2.24
CA ARG A 55 -7.48 -3.77 3.04
C ARG A 55 -6.37 -4.71 2.61
N ALA A 56 -5.68 -5.28 3.58
CA ALA A 56 -4.66 -6.29 3.31
C ALA A 56 -5.34 -7.56 2.79
N LEU A 57 -4.99 -7.99 1.58
CA LEU A 57 -5.44 -9.29 1.08
C LEU A 57 -4.78 -10.38 1.92
N ARG A 58 -5.56 -11.39 2.29
CA ARG A 58 -5.02 -12.59 2.92
C ARG A 58 -4.07 -13.24 1.92
N LYS A 59 -2.83 -13.58 2.32
CA LYS A 59 -1.94 -14.38 1.47
C LYS A 59 -2.72 -15.62 1.08
N GLN A 60 -3.01 -15.79 -0.21
CA GLN A 60 -3.39 -17.10 -0.69
C GLN A 60 -2.19 -17.98 -0.38
N ARG A 61 -2.39 -19.02 0.45
CA ARG A 61 -1.39 -20.07 0.58
C ARG A 61 -1.22 -20.59 -0.85
N LEU A 62 -0.10 -20.25 -1.49
CA LEU A 62 0.39 -20.97 -2.66
C LEU A 62 0.39 -22.44 -2.22
N LYS A 63 -0.57 -23.22 -2.71
CA LYS A 63 -0.52 -24.67 -2.54
C LYS A 63 0.70 -25.12 -3.34
N LYS A 64 1.66 -25.64 -2.57
CA LYS A 64 2.89 -26.38 -2.90
C LYS A 64 3.07 -26.74 -4.38
#